data_AF-A0A2I4EX08-F1
#
_entry.id   AF-A0A2I4EX08-F1
#
_cell.length_a   1.000
_cell.length_b   1.000
_cell.length_c   1.000
_cell.angle_alpha   90.00
_cell.angle_beta   90.00
_cell.angle_gamma   90.00
#
_symmetry.space_group_name_H-M   'P 1'
#
loop_
_entity.id
_entity.type
_entity.pdbx_description
1 polymer ?
#
loop_
_entity_poly.entity_id
_entity_poly.type
_entity_poly.pdbx_seq_one_letter_code
_entity_poly.pdbx_strand_id
1 'polypeptide(L)'
;MAAVEGGTGRPSFADLVGAVPQPIPEMLLAPRLPKMLEGEVYFQFTKEEIARSAEPFRYSVVLKFLKNRPSLDAVRAFIHSRWGLTASPVVSAMRRPRNVFIRMANEVDFTKALSWEVCEINGIFYRAFRWSPEFNEDAEPSRVLVWVSLPGLPPNFYQESFLKILMAPIGTFIRRDNPTRCATRTDGAQLCVEVDAAKPPPSHF
;
A
#
# COMPACT_ATOMS: atom_id res chain seq x y z
N MET A 1 46.44 4.46 16.53
CA MET A 1 45.58 3.35 16.08
C MET A 1 44.21 3.52 16.71
N ALA A 2 43.24 4.05 15.97
CA ALA A 2 41.87 4.23 16.46
C ALA A 2 41.04 3.02 16.00
N ALA A 3 40.49 2.27 16.95
CA ALA A 3 39.60 1.17 16.68
C ALA A 3 38.21 1.71 16.32
N VAL A 4 37.77 1.45 15.10
CA VAL A 4 36.38 1.62 14.65
C VAL A 4 35.62 0.37 15.08
N GLU A 5 34.78 0.48 16.11
CA GLU A 5 33.81 -0.57 16.41
C GLU A 5 32.65 -0.50 15.42
N GLY A 6 32.71 -1.35 14.41
CA GLY A 6 31.62 -1.61 13.48
C GLY A 6 30.56 -2.50 14.12
N GLY A 7 29.54 -1.90 14.72
CA GLY A 7 28.33 -2.59 15.15
C GLY A 7 27.47 -3.02 13.97
N THR A 8 27.74 -4.18 13.39
CA THR A 8 26.82 -4.87 12.46
C THR A 8 26.17 -6.05 13.19
N GLY A 9 25.33 -5.73 14.16
CA GLY A 9 24.49 -6.73 14.84
C GLY A 9 23.29 -7.10 13.97
N ARG A 10 23.17 -8.37 13.56
CA ARG A 10 21.90 -8.91 13.08
C ARG A 10 20.85 -8.71 14.18
N PRO A 11 19.63 -8.25 13.85
CA PRO A 11 18.57 -8.06 14.85
C PRO A 11 18.32 -9.37 15.60
N SER A 12 18.18 -9.27 16.93
CA SER A 12 17.92 -10.42 17.80
C SER A 12 16.55 -11.01 17.50
N PHE A 13 16.36 -12.30 17.79
CA PHE A 13 15.04 -12.94 17.69
C PHE A 13 13.98 -12.20 18.54
N ALA A 14 14.38 -11.59 19.65
CA ALA A 14 13.49 -10.76 20.46
C ALA A 14 13.09 -9.44 19.77
N ASP A 15 13.96 -8.87 18.93
CA ASP A 15 13.64 -7.67 18.15
C ASP A 15 12.66 -7.99 17.01
N LEU A 16 12.76 -9.20 16.45
CA LEU A 16 11.84 -9.71 15.42
C LEU A 16 10.46 -10.04 15.98
N VAL A 17 10.38 -10.53 17.22
CA VAL A 17 9.12 -10.84 17.93
C VAL A 17 8.55 -9.61 18.65
N GLY A 18 9.38 -8.60 18.92
CA GLY A 18 9.07 -7.48 19.81
C GLY A 18 8.59 -6.19 19.14
N ALA A 19 8.36 -6.17 17.83
CA ALA A 19 7.79 -4.99 17.16
C ALA A 19 6.32 -4.81 17.56
N VAL A 20 6.10 -4.20 18.73
CA VAL A 20 4.78 -3.83 19.24
C VAL A 20 4.12 -2.91 18.21
N PRO A 21 2.89 -3.22 17.76
CA PRO A 21 2.13 -2.32 16.90
C PRO A 21 2.10 -0.91 17.50
N GLN A 22 2.55 0.09 16.74
CA GLN A 22 2.47 1.47 17.23
C GLN A 22 1.01 1.87 17.44
N PRO A 23 0.66 2.48 18.59
CA PRO A 23 -0.69 2.97 18.83
C PRO A 23 -1.05 4.03 17.78
N ILE A 24 -2.35 4.15 17.49
CA ILE A 24 -2.83 5.26 16.65
C ILE A 24 -2.53 6.56 17.42
N PRO A 25 -1.87 7.56 16.81
CA PRO A 25 -1.62 8.84 17.45
C PRO A 25 -2.93 9.46 17.97
N GLU A 26 -2.87 10.06 19.15
CA GLU A 26 -4.02 10.74 19.72
C GLU A 26 -4.38 11.97 18.87
N MET A 27 -5.66 12.09 18.53
CA MET A 27 -6.21 13.26 17.84
C MET A 27 -7.26 13.91 18.74
N LEU A 28 -6.98 15.15 19.15
CA LEU A 28 -7.90 15.92 19.97
C LEU A 28 -8.94 16.63 19.09
N LEU A 29 -10.21 16.36 19.39
CA LEU A 29 -11.36 17.09 18.85
C LEU A 29 -12.12 17.74 20.00
N ALA A 30 -12.59 18.96 19.81
CA ALA A 30 -13.46 19.61 20.80
C ALA A 30 -14.74 18.77 20.97
N PRO A 31 -15.17 18.44 22.20
CA PRO A 31 -16.43 17.74 22.43
C PRO A 31 -17.59 18.53 21.84
N ARG A 32 -18.47 17.86 21.08
CA ARG A 32 -19.67 18.46 20.50
C ARG A 32 -20.88 17.63 20.86
N LEU A 33 -22.00 18.31 21.12
CA LEU A 33 -23.27 17.63 21.33
C LEU A 33 -23.75 16.99 20.02
N PRO A 34 -24.37 15.80 20.09
CA PRO A 34 -25.05 15.22 18.94
C PRO A 34 -26.12 16.19 18.44
N LYS A 35 -26.25 16.28 17.12
CA LYS A 35 -27.34 17.04 16.50
C LYS A 35 -28.53 16.09 16.26
N MET A 36 -29.74 16.63 16.31
CA MET A 36 -30.96 15.88 15.99
C MET A 36 -31.58 16.43 14.70
N LEU A 37 -31.84 15.55 13.73
CA LEU A 37 -32.55 15.87 12.50
C LEU A 37 -33.62 14.80 12.31
N GLU A 38 -34.89 15.20 12.24
CA GLU A 38 -36.03 14.27 12.02
C GLU A 38 -36.12 13.10 13.03
N GLY A 39 -35.65 13.30 14.27
CA GLY A 39 -35.62 12.25 15.30
C GLY A 39 -34.38 11.36 15.26
N GLU A 40 -33.54 11.48 14.23
CA GLU A 40 -32.27 10.76 14.11
C GLU A 40 -31.12 11.58 14.70
N VAL A 41 -30.22 10.87 15.39
CA VAL A 41 -29.01 11.46 15.97
C VAL A 41 -27.89 11.41 14.94
N TYR A 42 -27.27 12.55 14.66
CA TYR A 42 -26.13 12.63 13.75
C TYR A 42 -24.94 13.39 14.34
N PHE A 43 -23.76 12.99 13.90
CA PHE A 43 -22.48 13.62 14.20
C PHE A 43 -21.92 14.22 12.91
N GLN A 44 -21.46 15.46 12.98
CA GLN A 44 -20.89 16.14 11.83
C GLN A 44 -19.41 16.40 12.08
N PHE A 45 -18.59 15.87 11.17
CA PHE A 45 -17.15 16.10 11.13
C PHE A 45 -16.81 16.91 9.90
N THR A 46 -15.83 17.80 10.00
CA THR A 46 -15.33 18.53 8.83
C THR A 46 -14.45 17.61 7.97
N LYS A 47 -14.22 18.01 6.70
CA LYS A 47 -13.34 17.25 5.81
C LYS A 47 -11.91 17.19 6.35
N GLU A 48 -11.47 18.26 7.00
CA GLU A 48 -10.15 18.38 7.62
C GLU A 48 -10.02 17.45 8.84
N GLU A 49 -11.09 17.28 9.62
CA GLU A 49 -11.12 16.32 10.74
C GLU A 49 -11.01 14.89 10.23
N ILE A 50 -11.77 14.54 9.18
CA ILE A 50 -11.70 13.22 8.55
C ILE A 50 -10.29 12.99 7.97
N ALA A 51 -9.73 13.96 7.24
CA ALA A 51 -8.39 13.85 6.67
C ALA A 51 -7.30 13.67 7.74
N ARG A 52 -7.35 14.45 8.84
CA ARG A 52 -6.43 14.29 9.97
C ARG A 52 -6.56 12.92 10.63
N SER A 53 -7.79 12.42 10.79
CA SER A 53 -8.04 11.09 11.35
C SER A 53 -7.53 9.95 10.47
N ALA A 54 -7.45 10.17 9.15
CA ALA A 54 -6.98 9.21 8.17
C ALA A 54 -5.46 9.14 8.05
N GLU A 55 -4.75 10.21 8.46
CA GLU A 55 -3.30 10.34 8.32
C GLU A 55 -2.48 9.17 8.93
N PRO A 56 -2.83 8.62 10.11
CA PRO A 56 -2.17 7.44 10.65
C PRO A 56 -2.32 6.17 9.79
N PHE A 57 -3.24 6.18 8.82
CA PHE A 57 -3.57 5.04 7.97
C PHE A 57 -3.17 5.26 6.51
N ARG A 58 -2.49 6.36 6.16
CA ARG A 58 -2.07 6.67 4.78
C ARG A 58 -1.27 5.55 4.09
N TYR A 59 -0.55 4.74 4.87
CA TYR A 59 0.21 3.59 4.40
C TYR A 59 -0.53 2.26 4.65
N SER A 60 -1.85 2.27 4.50
CA SER A 60 -2.67 1.07 4.68
C SER A 60 -3.12 0.49 3.34
N VAL A 61 -3.05 -0.84 3.25
CA VAL A 61 -3.44 -1.64 2.10
C VAL A 61 -4.64 -2.50 2.49
N VAL A 62 -5.61 -2.60 1.58
CA VAL A 62 -6.69 -3.58 1.66
C VAL A 62 -6.40 -4.70 0.68
N LEU A 63 -6.32 -5.94 1.17
CA LEU A 63 -6.33 -7.13 0.33
C LEU A 63 -7.76 -7.64 0.20
N LYS A 64 -8.28 -7.61 -1.02
CA LYS A 64 -9.59 -8.15 -1.37
C LYS A 64 -9.42 -9.49 -2.07
N PHE A 65 -9.76 -10.57 -1.39
CA PHE A 65 -9.62 -11.93 -1.93
C PHE A 65 -10.78 -12.25 -2.89
N LEU A 66 -10.46 -12.86 -4.04
CA LEU A 66 -11.46 -13.23 -5.04
C LEU A 66 -12.40 -14.33 -4.53
N LYS A 67 -11.86 -15.24 -3.70
CA LYS A 67 -12.59 -16.32 -3.03
C LYS A 67 -12.50 -16.15 -1.51
N ASN A 68 -12.86 -17.19 -0.76
CA ASN A 68 -12.66 -17.21 0.68
C ASN A 68 -11.19 -17.00 1.00
N ARG A 69 -10.88 -16.03 1.87
CA ARG A 69 -9.51 -15.73 2.26
C ARG A 69 -8.90 -16.86 3.10
N PRO A 70 -7.57 -17.04 3.10
CA PRO A 70 -6.87 -17.82 4.11
C PRO A 70 -7.10 -17.27 5.53
N SER A 71 -6.74 -18.04 6.56
CA SER A 71 -6.74 -17.53 7.94
C SER A 71 -5.84 -16.30 8.07
N LEU A 72 -6.14 -15.41 9.03
CA LEU A 72 -5.30 -14.23 9.27
C LEU A 72 -3.85 -14.62 9.57
N ASP A 73 -3.62 -15.74 10.25
CA ASP A 73 -2.28 -16.22 10.56
C ASP A 73 -1.53 -16.69 9.31
N ALA A 74 -2.22 -17.36 8.37
CA ALA A 74 -1.64 -17.69 7.08
C ALA A 74 -1.28 -16.44 6.28
N VAL A 75 -2.14 -15.41 6.30
CA VAL A 75 -1.86 -14.11 5.66
C VAL A 75 -0.64 -13.44 6.30
N ARG A 76 -0.56 -13.39 7.64
CA ARG A 76 0.60 -12.83 8.36
C ARG A 76 1.89 -13.57 8.03
N ALA A 77 1.88 -14.89 8.06
CA ALA A 77 3.04 -15.73 7.74
C ALA A 77 3.51 -15.53 6.29
N PHE A 78 2.56 -15.42 5.34
CA PHE A 78 2.88 -15.12 3.95
C PHE A 78 3.54 -13.75 3.81
N ILE A 79 2.95 -12.71 4.40
CA ILE A 79 3.49 -11.34 4.34
C ILE A 79 4.93 -11.31 4.90
N HIS A 80 5.13 -11.90 6.07
CA HIS A 80 6.44 -11.96 6.72
C HIS A 80 7.48 -12.69 5.87
N SER A 81 7.10 -13.79 5.22
CA SER A 81 8.04 -14.62 4.45
C SER A 81 8.29 -14.12 3.02
N ARG A 82 7.31 -13.47 2.39
CA ARG A 82 7.36 -13.15 0.95
C ARG A 82 7.57 -11.68 0.65
N TRP A 83 7.00 -10.76 1.44
CA TRP A 83 6.98 -9.35 1.06
C TRP A 83 8.29 -8.60 1.30
N GLY A 84 9.23 -9.18 2.06
CA GLY A 84 10.55 -8.55 2.30
C GLY A 84 10.42 -7.15 2.92
N LEU A 85 9.49 -7.02 3.87
CA LEU A 85 9.22 -5.77 4.57
C LEU A 85 10.35 -5.46 5.55
N THR A 86 10.62 -4.18 5.73
CA THR A 86 11.60 -3.70 6.71
C THR A 86 11.03 -3.64 8.13
N ALA A 87 9.71 -3.50 8.27
CA ALA A 87 9.01 -3.45 9.54
C ALA A 87 7.78 -4.38 9.54
N SER A 88 7.43 -4.90 10.72
CA SER A 88 6.26 -5.75 10.91
C SER A 88 4.96 -4.95 10.73
N PRO A 89 4.08 -5.33 9.79
CA PRO A 89 2.82 -4.64 9.59
C PRO A 89 1.74 -5.11 10.56
N VAL A 90 0.73 -4.27 10.76
CA VAL A 90 -0.47 -4.65 11.52
C VAL A 90 -1.50 -5.25 10.56
N VAL A 91 -1.86 -6.51 10.77
CA VAL A 91 -2.80 -7.25 9.92
C VAL A 91 -4.08 -7.57 10.69
N SER A 92 -5.21 -7.07 10.20
CA SER A 92 -6.54 -7.23 10.81
C SER A 92 -7.60 -7.64 9.79
N ALA A 93 -8.65 -8.29 10.28
CA ALA A 93 -9.85 -8.53 9.48
C ALA A 93 -10.68 -7.25 9.33
N MET A 94 -11.34 -7.11 8.18
CA MET A 94 -12.39 -6.11 7.98
C MET A 94 -13.79 -6.73 8.18
N ARG A 95 -14.83 -5.90 8.04
CA ARG A 95 -16.23 -6.32 8.16
C ARG A 95 -16.56 -7.42 7.14
N ARG A 96 -16.10 -7.27 5.90
CA ARG A 96 -16.28 -8.31 4.87
C ARG A 96 -15.24 -9.42 5.08
N PRO A 97 -15.68 -10.69 5.11
CA PRO A 97 -14.79 -11.81 5.45
C PRO A 97 -13.70 -12.06 4.41
N ARG A 98 -13.84 -11.56 3.18
CA ARG A 98 -12.84 -11.66 2.12
C ARG A 98 -11.83 -10.51 2.12
N ASN A 99 -11.98 -9.53 3.01
CA ASN A 99 -11.14 -8.34 3.03
C ASN A 99 -10.18 -8.41 4.23
N VAL A 100 -8.92 -8.05 4.01
CA VAL A 100 -7.90 -7.93 5.05
C VAL A 100 -7.35 -6.52 5.01
N PHE A 101 -7.30 -5.87 6.16
CA PHE A 101 -6.69 -4.57 6.33
C PHE A 101 -5.27 -4.73 6.84
N ILE A 102 -4.33 -4.03 6.20
CA ILE A 102 -2.91 -4.10 6.53
C ILE A 102 -2.40 -2.68 6.68
N ARG A 103 -1.97 -2.32 7.89
CA ARG A 103 -1.32 -1.02 8.15
C ARG A 103 0.18 -1.19 8.17
N MET A 104 0.87 -0.49 7.27
CA MET A 104 2.33 -0.49 7.18
C MET A 104 2.93 0.60 8.07
N ALA A 105 4.18 0.38 8.48
CA ALA A 105 4.93 1.37 9.26
C ALA A 105 5.54 2.49 8.40
N ASN A 106 5.82 2.22 7.12
CA ASN A 106 6.51 3.17 6.24
C ASN A 106 6.03 3.07 4.79
N GLU A 107 6.31 4.11 4.01
CA GLU A 107 5.93 4.23 2.60
C GLU A 107 6.62 3.20 1.70
N VAL A 108 7.87 2.83 2.00
CA VAL A 108 8.66 1.89 1.20
C VAL A 108 8.00 0.51 1.19
N ASP A 109 7.64 0.02 2.37
CA ASP A 109 6.96 -1.27 2.57
C ASP A 109 5.53 -1.24 2.04
N PHE A 110 4.84 -0.12 2.20
CA PHE A 110 3.53 0.12 1.57
C PHE A 110 3.60 -0.01 0.05
N THR A 111 4.52 0.71 -0.59
CA THR A 111 4.67 0.69 -2.04
C THR A 111 5.05 -0.70 -2.54
N LYS A 112 5.97 -1.41 -1.87
CA LYS A 112 6.31 -2.81 -2.19
C LYS A 112 5.08 -3.71 -2.16
N ALA A 113 4.33 -3.70 -1.07
CA ALA A 113 3.17 -4.56 -0.88
C ALA A 113 2.04 -4.27 -1.86
N LEU A 114 1.81 -2.99 -2.13
CA LEU A 114 0.77 -2.53 -3.04
C LEU A 114 1.08 -3.02 -4.47
N SER A 115 2.31 -2.81 -4.93
CA SER A 115 2.78 -3.16 -6.28
C SER A 115 3.40 -4.56 -6.38
N TRP A 116 2.82 -5.54 -5.68
CA TRP A 116 3.27 -6.92 -5.79
C TRP A 116 2.81 -7.52 -7.12
N GLU A 117 3.70 -8.22 -7.84
CA GLU A 117 3.37 -8.78 -9.17
C GLU A 117 2.48 -10.02 -9.09
N VAL A 118 2.70 -10.88 -8.09
CA VAL A 118 1.97 -12.14 -7.91
C VAL A 118 1.05 -12.05 -6.70
N CYS A 119 -0.22 -11.68 -6.93
CA CYS A 119 -1.20 -11.49 -5.86
C CYS A 119 -1.94 -12.79 -5.51
N GLU A 120 -1.23 -13.74 -4.89
CA GLU A 120 -1.79 -15.04 -4.48
C GLU A 120 -1.26 -15.48 -3.12
N ILE A 121 -2.13 -16.01 -2.26
CA ILE A 121 -1.76 -16.68 -1.01
C ILE A 121 -2.44 -18.05 -0.97
N ASN A 122 -1.67 -19.13 -0.90
CA ASN A 122 -2.14 -20.52 -0.82
C ASN A 122 -3.16 -20.88 -1.92
N GLY A 123 -2.91 -20.54 -3.18
CA GLY A 123 -3.82 -20.81 -4.30
C GLY A 123 -4.99 -19.82 -4.42
N ILE A 124 -5.08 -18.82 -3.53
CA ILE A 124 -6.18 -17.86 -3.51
C ILE A 124 -5.67 -16.50 -3.94
N PHE A 125 -6.14 -16.06 -5.10
CA PHE A 125 -5.84 -14.74 -5.64
C PHE A 125 -6.53 -13.62 -4.85
N TYR A 126 -5.82 -12.51 -4.71
CA TYR A 126 -6.31 -11.27 -4.12
C TYR A 126 -5.96 -10.07 -5.02
N ARG A 127 -6.60 -8.94 -4.74
CA ARG A 127 -6.22 -7.63 -5.27
C ARG A 127 -5.82 -6.72 -4.12
N ALA A 128 -4.74 -5.98 -4.29
CA ALA A 128 -4.26 -5.00 -3.33
C ALA A 128 -4.76 -3.60 -3.71
N PHE A 129 -5.33 -2.89 -2.74
CA PHE A 129 -5.83 -1.53 -2.91
C PHE A 129 -5.27 -0.62 -1.83
N ARG A 130 -5.02 0.64 -2.16
CA ARG A 130 -4.79 1.66 -1.13
C ARG A 130 -6.09 1.86 -0.34
N TRP A 131 -5.99 1.86 0.98
CA TRP A 131 -7.11 2.27 1.82
C TRP A 131 -7.25 3.79 1.83
N SER A 132 -8.49 4.28 1.83
CA SER A 132 -8.83 5.68 2.11
C SER A 132 -10.12 5.74 2.93
N PRO A 133 -10.47 6.90 3.52
CA PRO A 133 -11.74 7.08 4.23
C PRO A 133 -12.98 6.78 3.36
N GLU A 134 -12.87 6.94 2.05
CA GLU A 134 -13.91 6.69 1.07
C GLU A 134 -13.93 5.23 0.57
N PHE A 135 -13.02 4.38 1.07
CA PHE A 135 -12.93 2.98 0.65
C PHE A 135 -14.22 2.24 1.02
N ASN A 136 -14.94 1.79 0.00
CA ASN A 136 -16.15 1.00 0.16
C ASN A 136 -15.83 -0.50 0.00
N GLU A 137 -16.00 -1.27 1.07
CA GLU A 137 -15.76 -2.73 1.06
C GLU A 137 -16.67 -3.50 0.09
N ASP A 138 -17.84 -2.94 -0.24
CA ASP A 138 -18.88 -3.57 -1.04
C ASP A 138 -18.72 -3.30 -2.53
N ALA A 139 -18.03 -2.21 -2.88
CA ALA A 139 -17.71 -1.83 -4.24
C ALA A 139 -16.32 -2.34 -4.64
N GLU A 140 -16.08 -2.46 -5.94
CA GLU A 140 -14.72 -2.59 -6.45
C GLU A 140 -14.12 -1.19 -6.59
N PRO A 141 -12.96 -0.90 -5.96
CA PRO A 141 -12.31 0.38 -6.14
C PRO A 141 -11.94 0.59 -7.61
N SER A 142 -12.19 1.79 -8.14
CA SER A 142 -11.81 2.12 -9.51
C SER A 142 -10.30 2.30 -9.67
N ARG A 143 -9.60 2.71 -8.60
CA ARG A 143 -8.15 2.83 -8.59
C ARG A 143 -7.50 1.46 -8.49
N VAL A 144 -6.78 1.08 -9.54
CA VAL A 144 -6.10 -0.20 -9.67
C VAL A 144 -4.64 0.01 -10.05
N LEU A 145 -3.80 -0.98 -9.75
CA LEU A 145 -2.41 -0.96 -10.14
C LEU A 145 -2.21 -1.79 -11.39
N VAL A 146 -1.46 -1.24 -12.33
CA VAL A 146 -1.11 -1.90 -13.58
C VAL A 146 0.39 -1.86 -13.77
N TRP A 147 0.93 -2.95 -14.31
CA TRP A 147 2.31 -3.01 -14.76
C TRP A 147 2.36 -2.65 -16.24
N VAL A 148 3.06 -1.56 -16.55
CA VAL A 148 3.23 -1.01 -17.90
C VAL A 148 4.66 -1.27 -18.34
N SER A 149 4.83 -1.76 -19.57
CA SER A 149 6.12 -1.97 -20.20
C SER A 149 6.40 -0.86 -21.21
N LEU A 150 7.57 -0.27 -21.13
CA LEU A 150 8.11 0.72 -22.08
C LEU A 150 9.27 0.10 -22.85
N PRO A 151 9.00 -0.67 -23.93
CA PRO A 151 10.05 -1.30 -24.72
C PRO A 151 10.92 -0.23 -25.38
N GLY A 152 12.23 -0.46 -25.41
CA GLY A 152 13.22 0.41 -26.04
C GLY A 152 13.52 1.71 -25.30
N LEU A 153 12.94 1.94 -24.10
CA LEU A 153 13.26 3.12 -23.31
C LEU A 153 14.75 3.12 -22.93
N PRO A 154 15.55 4.12 -23.33
CA PRO A 154 16.96 4.15 -23.00
C PRO A 154 17.24 4.29 -21.48
N PRO A 155 18.29 3.64 -20.94
CA PRO A 155 18.57 3.64 -19.49
C PRO A 155 18.79 5.02 -18.86
N ASN A 156 19.17 6.04 -19.63
CA ASN A 156 19.29 7.42 -19.12
C ASN A 156 17.94 8.00 -18.66
N PHE A 157 16.81 7.41 -19.06
CA PHE A 157 15.46 7.80 -18.62
C PHE A 157 14.92 6.92 -17.48
N TYR A 158 15.70 5.99 -16.93
CA TYR A 158 15.23 5.10 -15.86
C TYR A 158 15.11 5.78 -14.50
N GLN A 159 15.59 7.02 -14.34
CA GLN A 159 15.44 7.74 -13.08
C GLN A 159 13.96 8.07 -12.82
N GLU A 160 13.55 7.99 -11.56
CA GLU A 160 12.14 8.16 -11.18
C GLU A 160 11.55 9.50 -11.62
N SER A 161 12.34 10.57 -11.66
CA SER A 161 11.87 11.88 -12.13
C SER A 161 11.39 11.83 -13.59
N PHE A 162 12.13 11.17 -14.48
CA PHE A 162 11.70 10.98 -15.88
C PHE A 162 10.49 10.06 -15.97
N LEU A 163 10.51 8.95 -15.24
CA LEU A 163 9.42 7.97 -15.27
C LEU A 163 8.11 8.57 -14.74
N LYS A 164 8.15 9.43 -13.72
CA LYS A 164 6.98 10.17 -13.22
C LYS A 164 6.40 11.09 -14.30
N ILE A 165 7.25 11.79 -15.05
CA ILE A 165 6.82 12.65 -16.16
C ILE A 165 6.18 11.81 -17.27
N LEU A 166 6.82 10.71 -17.65
CA LEU A 166 6.31 9.81 -18.69
C LEU A 166 4.95 9.22 -18.28
N MET A 167 4.79 8.77 -17.03
CA MET A 167 3.57 8.11 -16.58
C MET A 167 2.40 9.06 -16.26
N ALA A 168 2.64 10.37 -16.13
CA ALA A 168 1.62 11.33 -15.75
C ALA A 168 0.31 11.30 -16.59
N PRO A 169 0.35 11.05 -17.93
CA PRO A 169 -0.87 10.91 -18.74
C PRO A 169 -1.64 9.60 -18.48
N ILE A 170 -0.97 8.54 -18.02
CA ILE A 170 -1.59 7.24 -17.73
C ILE A 170 -2.16 7.23 -16.31
N GLY A 171 -1.39 7.71 -15.33
CA GLY A 171 -1.75 7.65 -13.93
C GLY A 171 -0.62 8.04 -12.99
N THR A 172 -0.73 7.62 -11.73
CA THR A 172 0.26 7.92 -10.71
C THR A 172 1.36 6.85 -10.70
N PHE A 173 2.59 7.24 -11.04
CA PHE A 173 3.74 6.36 -10.92
C PHE A 173 3.91 5.89 -9.47
N ILE A 174 3.97 4.57 -9.28
CA ILE A 174 4.14 3.93 -7.97
C ILE A 174 5.58 3.47 -7.78
N ARG A 175 6.08 2.63 -8.69
CA ARG A 175 7.49 2.21 -8.69
C ARG A 175 7.93 1.63 -10.03
N ARG A 176 9.23 1.41 -10.16
CA ARG A 176 9.84 0.57 -11.20
C ARG A 176 10.16 -0.83 -10.67
N ASP A 177 10.25 -1.81 -11.56
CA ASP A 177 10.75 -3.14 -11.21
C ASP A 177 12.25 -3.10 -10.86
N ASN A 178 12.78 -4.20 -10.33
CA ASN A 178 14.20 -4.28 -9.96
C ASN A 178 15.13 -4.22 -11.19
N PRO A 179 14.85 -4.91 -12.31
CA PRO A 179 15.65 -4.79 -13.52
C PRO A 179 15.81 -3.36 -14.06
N THR A 180 14.71 -2.59 -14.14
CA THR A 180 14.77 -1.17 -14.53
C THR A 180 15.51 -0.36 -13.48
N ARG A 181 15.31 -0.66 -12.19
CA ARG A 181 15.98 0.07 -11.10
C ARG A 181 17.50 -0.05 -11.15
N CYS A 182 17.99 -1.26 -11.39
CA CYS A 182 19.42 -1.58 -11.40
C CYS A 182 20.02 -1.54 -12.82
N ALA A 183 19.23 -1.19 -13.84
CA ALA A 183 19.61 -1.22 -15.26
C ALA A 183 20.23 -2.57 -15.69
N THR A 184 19.80 -3.68 -15.08
CA THR A 184 20.26 -5.03 -15.48
C THR A 184 19.60 -5.52 -16.76
N ARG A 185 18.50 -4.85 -17.15
CA ARG A 185 17.79 -5.02 -18.41
C ARG A 185 17.62 -3.66 -19.07
N THR A 186 18.16 -3.52 -20.28
CA THR A 186 18.18 -2.26 -21.05
C THR A 186 17.32 -2.34 -22.32
N ASP A 187 16.58 -3.44 -22.50
CA ASP A 187 15.59 -3.65 -23.56
C ASP A 187 14.33 -2.81 -23.36
N GLY A 188 14.13 -2.26 -22.16
CA GLY A 188 13.03 -1.38 -21.82
C GLY A 188 12.80 -1.31 -20.31
N ALA A 189 11.82 -0.50 -19.92
CA ALA A 189 11.45 -0.33 -18.51
C ALA A 189 10.12 -1.01 -18.18
N GLN A 190 9.99 -1.53 -16.97
CA GLN A 190 8.74 -2.06 -16.42
C GLN A 190 8.34 -1.29 -15.16
N LEU A 191 7.15 -0.69 -15.20
CA LEU A 191 6.69 0.33 -14.27
C LEU A 191 5.34 -0.07 -13.68
N CYS A 192 5.15 0.14 -12.39
CA CYS A 192 3.86 0.02 -11.74
C CYS A 192 3.22 1.41 -11.63
N VAL A 193 1.99 1.53 -12.12
CA VAL A 193 1.21 2.77 -12.16
C VAL A 193 -0.15 2.53 -11.53
N GLU A 194 -0.60 3.44 -10.69
CA GLU A 194 -1.97 3.47 -10.21
C GLU A 194 -2.83 4.26 -11.20
N VAL A 195 -3.84 3.60 -11.74
CA VAL A 195 -4.75 4.13 -12.76
C VAL A 195 -6.18 4.07 -12.27
N ASP A 196 -7.01 5.00 -12.74
CA ASP A 196 -8.44 5.00 -12.47
C ASP A 196 -9.16 4.25 -13.60
N ALA A 197 -9.57 3.01 -13.33
CA ALA A 197 -10.25 2.14 -14.30
C ALA A 197 -11.62 2.67 -14.73
N ALA A 198 -12.17 3.68 -14.05
CA ALA A 198 -13.38 4.38 -14.52
C ALA A 198 -13.10 5.34 -15.69
N LYS A 199 -11.83 5.68 -15.94
CA LYS A 199 -11.42 6.54 -17.06
C LYS A 199 -10.99 5.68 -18.25
N PRO A 200 -11.30 6.11 -19.49
CA PRO A 200 -10.82 5.40 -20.67
C PRO A 200 -9.28 5.46 -20.72
N PRO A 201 -8.62 4.39 -21.20
CA PRO A 201 -7.18 4.42 -21.40
C PRO A 201 -6.80 5.48 -22.44
N PRO A 202 -5.60 6.07 -22.36
CA PRO A 202 -5.10 6.93 -23.42
C PRO A 202 -5.07 6.17 -24.75
N SER A 203 -5.44 6.84 -25.84
CA SER A 203 -5.57 6.21 -27.17
C SER A 203 -4.22 5.82 -27.79
N HIS A 204 -3.13 6.42 -27.32
CA HIS A 204 -1.76 6.17 -27.75
C HIS A 204 -0.81 6.46 -26.58
N PHE A 205 0.25 5.67 -26.50
CA PHE A 205 1.33 5.85 -25.54
C PHE A 205 2.66 5.49 -26.19
#